data_AF-A0A6G7Y116-F1
#
_entry.id   AF-A0A6G7Y116-F1
#
_cell.length_a   1.000
_cell.length_b   1.000
_cell.length_c   1.000
_cell.angle_alpha   90.00
_cell.angle_beta   90.00
_cell.angle_gamma   90.00
#
_symmetry.space_group_name_H-M   'P 1'
#
loop_
_entity.id
_entity.type
_entity.pdbx_description
1 polymer ?
#
loop_
_entity_poly.entity_id
_entity_poly.type
_entity_poly.pdbx_seq_one_letter_code
_entity_poly.pdbx_strand_id
1 'polypeptide(L)'
;MNHLDKIINALSETYDTATEIAFEKALRDAMLYRIDDFAITPPDNDTFIPLFTNELEAEAMGVCAPIYVTYLKDVQFSDDQALVINPMNQAITLDAYAVDAILDVDVQTEITTPDNTSLSFLFFVKPLLEDTPTIVAAYLAKLVTGRRSSLALVLEGIANDETVIRSLVDRIAPHFPKGTHCDVFTHHDTTGQTIIKSMKPFYKK
;
A
#
# COMPACT_ATOMS: atom_id res chain seq x y z
N MET A 1 -19.50 -23.59 -5.54
CA MET A 1 -18.63 -22.91 -4.58
C MET A 1 -17.18 -23.27 -4.89
N ASN A 2 -16.46 -22.35 -5.53
CA ASN A 2 -15.06 -22.52 -5.89
C ASN A 2 -14.16 -22.46 -4.63
N HIS A 3 -12.85 -22.64 -4.80
CA HIS A 3 -11.92 -22.60 -3.67
C HIS A 3 -11.87 -21.24 -2.98
N LEU A 4 -11.90 -20.16 -3.76
CA LEU A 4 -11.89 -18.78 -3.27
C LEU A 4 -13.15 -18.48 -2.45
N ASP A 5 -14.34 -18.88 -2.91
CA ASP A 5 -15.61 -18.71 -2.18
C ASP A 5 -15.56 -19.35 -0.80
N LYS A 6 -14.98 -20.56 -0.68
CA LYS A 6 -14.84 -21.23 0.62
C LYS A 6 -13.97 -20.42 1.58
N ILE A 7 -12.92 -19.79 1.06
CA ILE A 7 -12.00 -18.99 1.85
C ILE A 7 -12.62 -17.62 2.19
N ILE A 8 -13.34 -16.99 1.26
CA ILE A 8 -14.12 -15.77 1.53
C ILE A 8 -15.14 -16.01 2.64
N ASN A 9 -15.86 -17.12 2.59
CA ASN A 9 -16.79 -17.53 3.67
C ASN A 9 -16.03 -17.68 5.00
N ALA A 10 -14.92 -18.41 5.00
CA ALA A 10 -14.12 -18.62 6.21
C ALA A 10 -13.58 -17.30 6.80
N LEU A 11 -13.08 -16.40 5.96
CA LEU A 11 -12.59 -15.08 6.35
C LEU A 11 -13.72 -14.20 6.92
N SER A 12 -14.91 -14.27 6.32
CA SER A 12 -16.11 -13.54 6.77
C SER A 12 -16.66 -14.07 8.10
N GLU A 13 -16.53 -15.37 8.34
CA GLU A 13 -16.96 -16.02 9.58
C GLU A 13 -15.95 -15.82 10.72
N THR A 14 -14.65 -15.95 10.41
CA THR A 14 -13.56 -15.87 11.38
C THR A 14 -12.39 -15.11 10.76
N TYR A 15 -12.24 -13.82 11.10
CA TYR A 15 -11.11 -13.02 10.66
C TYR A 15 -9.88 -13.33 11.51
N ASP A 16 -8.95 -14.13 10.99
CA ASP A 16 -7.66 -14.40 11.60
C ASP A 16 -6.51 -14.38 10.57
N THR A 17 -5.26 -14.32 11.05
CA THR A 17 -4.09 -14.23 10.17
C THR A 17 -3.97 -15.44 9.22
N ALA A 18 -4.45 -16.62 9.62
CA ALA A 18 -4.35 -17.82 8.80
C ALA A 18 -5.33 -17.79 7.62
N THR A 19 -6.57 -17.34 7.88
CA THR A 19 -7.62 -17.16 6.87
C THR A 19 -7.31 -16.00 5.94
N GLU A 20 -6.70 -14.92 6.45
CA GLU A 20 -6.20 -13.80 5.65
C GLU A 20 -5.12 -14.26 4.66
N ILE A 21 -4.06 -14.94 5.12
CA ILE A 21 -3.00 -15.48 4.24
C ILE A 21 -3.58 -16.46 3.21
N ALA A 22 -4.52 -17.30 3.62
CA ALA A 22 -5.18 -18.23 2.71
C ALA A 22 -6.00 -17.49 1.63
N PHE A 23 -6.68 -16.41 2.02
CA PHE A 23 -7.46 -15.57 1.12
C PHE A 23 -6.57 -14.88 0.10
N GLU A 24 -5.50 -14.21 0.53
CA GLU A 24 -4.57 -13.50 -0.35
C GLU A 24 -3.98 -14.46 -1.40
N LYS A 25 -3.58 -15.66 -0.97
CA LYS A 25 -3.04 -16.68 -1.86
C LYS A 25 -4.09 -17.17 -2.87
N ALA A 26 -5.31 -17.46 -2.41
CA ALA A 26 -6.36 -17.97 -3.28
C ALA A 26 -6.84 -16.92 -4.29
N LEU A 27 -6.92 -15.66 -3.87
CA LEU A 27 -7.38 -14.56 -4.71
C LEU A 27 -6.40 -14.26 -5.84
N ARG A 28 -5.10 -14.30 -5.57
CA ARG A 28 -4.03 -14.09 -6.56
C ARG A 28 -4.14 -15.05 -7.75
N ASP A 29 -4.44 -16.30 -7.46
CA ASP A 29 -4.47 -17.38 -8.45
C ASP A 29 -5.86 -17.56 -9.10
N ALA A 30 -6.88 -16.87 -8.60
CA ALA A 30 -8.24 -16.98 -9.09
C ALA A 30 -8.44 -16.22 -10.41
N MET A 31 -9.17 -16.85 -11.33
CA MET A 31 -9.84 -16.15 -12.41
C MET A 31 -11.09 -15.48 -11.86
N LEU A 32 -11.24 -14.19 -12.13
CA LEU A 32 -12.36 -13.37 -11.72
C LEU A 32 -13.12 -12.92 -12.97
N TYR A 33 -14.41 -12.67 -12.78
CA TYR A 33 -15.32 -12.20 -13.82
C TYR A 33 -15.59 -10.73 -13.57
N ARG A 34 -15.34 -9.89 -14.57
CA ARG A 34 -15.52 -8.44 -14.53
C ARG A 34 -16.53 -8.02 -15.59
N ILE A 35 -17.28 -6.96 -15.29
CA ILE A 35 -18.14 -6.28 -16.25
C ILE A 35 -17.54 -4.89 -16.48
N ASP A 36 -17.04 -4.59 -17.69
CA ASP A 36 -16.17 -3.42 -17.93
C ASP A 36 -16.87 -2.06 -17.77
N ASP A 37 -18.18 -1.99 -18.02
CA ASP A 37 -19.00 -0.77 -17.93
C ASP A 37 -19.83 -0.70 -16.64
N PHE A 38 -19.50 -1.51 -15.64
CA PHE A 38 -20.25 -1.56 -14.39
C PHE A 38 -19.35 -1.17 -13.21
N ALA A 39 -19.75 -0.11 -12.52
CA ALA A 39 -19.15 0.33 -11.26
C ALA A 39 -20.26 0.73 -10.29
N ILE A 40 -19.99 0.59 -9.00
CA ILE A 40 -20.89 1.00 -7.93
C ILE A 40 -20.32 2.27 -7.32
N THR A 41 -21.05 3.38 -7.42
CA THR A 41 -20.68 4.66 -6.80
C THR A 41 -21.71 4.99 -5.72
N PRO A 42 -21.43 4.74 -4.42
CA PRO A 42 -22.31 5.16 -3.36
C PRO A 42 -22.26 6.69 -3.16
N PRO A 43 -23.14 7.24 -2.29
CA PRO A 43 -23.23 8.68 -2.03
C PRO A 43 -21.94 9.35 -1.57
N ASP A 44 -21.00 8.57 -1.01
CA ASP A 44 -19.74 9.03 -0.46
C ASP A 44 -18.63 9.20 -1.53
N ASN A 45 -18.99 9.08 -2.82
CA ASN A 45 -18.15 9.30 -4.01
C ASN A 45 -17.04 8.27 -4.27
N ASP A 46 -16.92 7.22 -3.45
CA ASP A 46 -16.00 6.11 -3.72
C ASP A 46 -16.50 5.29 -4.92
N THR A 47 -15.62 4.93 -5.85
CA THR A 47 -16.00 4.12 -7.02
C THR A 47 -15.51 2.69 -6.84
N PHE A 48 -16.45 1.74 -6.77
CA PHE A 48 -16.14 0.33 -6.66
C PHE A 48 -16.27 -0.37 -8.01
N ILE A 49 -15.24 -1.12 -8.39
CA ILE A 49 -15.27 -2.06 -9.51
C ILE A 49 -15.66 -3.43 -8.96
N PRO A 50 -16.83 -3.96 -9.31
CA PRO A 50 -17.27 -5.27 -8.89
C PRO A 50 -16.55 -6.38 -9.65
N LEU A 51 -16.06 -7.36 -8.91
CA LEU A 51 -15.49 -8.61 -9.42
C LEU A 51 -16.27 -9.79 -8.86
N PHE A 52 -16.56 -10.76 -9.71
CA PHE A 52 -17.31 -11.96 -9.36
C PHE A 52 -16.39 -13.17 -9.42
N THR A 53 -16.58 -14.12 -8.52
CA THR A 53 -15.78 -15.35 -8.51
C THR A 53 -16.32 -16.43 -9.46
N ASN A 54 -17.51 -16.21 -10.04
CA ASN A 54 -18.06 -17.04 -11.11
C ASN A 54 -18.98 -16.25 -12.07
N GLU A 55 -19.15 -16.78 -13.28
CA GLU A 55 -19.93 -16.15 -14.37
C GLU A 55 -21.41 -15.97 -14.02
N LEU A 56 -22.04 -16.95 -13.37
CA LEU A 56 -23.46 -16.92 -13.04
C LEU A 56 -23.80 -15.76 -12.08
N GLU A 57 -22.90 -15.46 -11.14
CA GLU A 57 -23.05 -14.31 -10.25
C GLU A 57 -22.91 -12.97 -10.98
N ALA A 58 -22.01 -12.90 -11.97
CA ALA A 58 -21.90 -11.72 -12.83
C ALA A 58 -23.17 -11.53 -13.68
N GLU A 59 -23.70 -12.61 -14.27
CA GLU A 59 -24.95 -12.59 -15.04
C GLU A 59 -26.16 -12.17 -14.20
N ALA A 60 -26.21 -12.59 -12.93
CA ALA A 60 -27.29 -12.27 -12.00
C ALA A 60 -27.43 -10.76 -11.73
N MET A 61 -26.39 -9.96 -11.99
CA MET A 61 -26.48 -8.50 -11.89
C MET A 61 -27.35 -7.86 -12.97
N GLY A 62 -27.79 -8.63 -13.98
CA GLY A 62 -28.70 -8.14 -15.02
C GLY A 62 -28.08 -7.12 -15.97
N VAL A 63 -26.75 -6.99 -15.98
CA VAL A 63 -26.04 -6.08 -16.87
C VAL A 63 -25.80 -6.79 -18.20
N CYS A 64 -26.34 -6.25 -19.31
CA CYS A 64 -26.15 -6.81 -20.66
C CYS A 64 -24.75 -6.56 -21.26
N ALA A 65 -23.79 -6.09 -20.46
CA ALA A 65 -22.44 -5.82 -20.89
C ALA A 65 -21.62 -7.12 -20.96
N PRO A 66 -20.58 -7.18 -21.80
CA PRO A 66 -19.73 -8.36 -21.88
C PRO A 66 -19.09 -8.66 -20.52
N ILE A 67 -19.17 -9.94 -20.12
CA ILE A 67 -18.46 -10.49 -18.97
C ILE A 67 -17.07 -10.92 -19.44
N TYR A 68 -16.04 -10.39 -18.80
CA TYR A 68 -14.65 -10.71 -19.10
C TYR A 68 -14.03 -11.54 -17.99
N VAL A 69 -13.32 -12.60 -18.37
CA VAL A 69 -12.49 -13.39 -17.45
C VAL A 69 -11.12 -12.73 -17.37
N THR A 70 -10.73 -12.33 -16.17
CA THR A 70 -9.46 -11.64 -15.91
C THR A 70 -8.79 -12.17 -14.65
N TYR A 71 -7.47 -12.09 -14.59
CA TYR A 71 -6.76 -12.26 -13.32
C TYR A 71 -6.69 -10.92 -12.60
N LEU A 72 -6.64 -10.94 -11.27
CA LEU A 72 -6.53 -9.72 -10.46
C LEU A 72 -5.37 -8.82 -10.91
N LYS A 73 -4.22 -9.42 -11.23
CA LYS A 73 -3.01 -8.71 -11.69
C LYS A 73 -3.18 -7.96 -13.02
N ASP A 74 -4.17 -8.31 -13.81
CA ASP A 74 -4.43 -7.77 -15.15
C ASP A 74 -5.49 -6.64 -15.10
N VAL A 75 -6.12 -6.41 -13.95
CA VAL A 75 -7.08 -5.31 -13.74
C VAL A 75 -6.32 -3.99 -13.61
N GLN A 76 -6.67 -3.01 -14.45
CA GLN A 76 -6.21 -1.63 -14.31
C GLN A 76 -7.15 -0.86 -13.40
N PHE A 77 -6.61 -0.21 -12.38
CA PHE A 77 -7.34 0.61 -11.40
C PHE A 77 -6.72 2.01 -11.32
N SER A 78 -7.54 3.02 -11.08
CA SER A 78 -7.09 4.35 -10.67
C SER A 78 -7.00 4.46 -9.14
N ASP A 79 -6.28 5.45 -8.63
CA ASP A 79 -6.01 5.63 -7.18
C ASP A 79 -7.29 5.82 -6.34
N ASP A 80 -8.40 6.22 -6.97
CA ASP A 80 -9.72 6.45 -6.38
C ASP A 80 -10.69 5.27 -6.54
N GLN A 81 -10.22 4.16 -7.11
CA GLN A 81 -11.01 2.96 -7.33
C GLN A 81 -10.64 1.86 -6.34
N ALA A 82 -11.67 1.17 -5.84
CA ALA A 82 -11.53 -0.05 -5.06
C ALA A 82 -12.23 -1.21 -5.76
N LEU A 83 -11.79 -2.43 -5.48
CA LEU A 83 -12.42 -3.65 -5.97
C LEU A 83 -13.39 -4.15 -4.91
N VAL A 84 -14.59 -4.58 -5.32
CA VAL A 84 -15.51 -5.30 -4.45
C VAL A 84 -15.73 -6.70 -4.99
N ILE A 85 -15.33 -7.71 -4.22
CA ILE A 85 -15.49 -9.12 -4.60
C ILE A 85 -16.83 -9.62 -4.09
N ASN A 86 -17.59 -10.30 -4.95
CA ASN A 86 -18.87 -10.94 -4.64
C ASN A 86 -19.88 -10.02 -3.93
N PRO A 87 -20.18 -8.83 -4.49
CA PRO A 87 -20.98 -7.79 -3.82
C PRO A 87 -22.40 -8.26 -3.43
N MET A 88 -22.94 -9.30 -4.07
CA MET A 88 -24.28 -9.83 -3.80
C MET A 88 -24.37 -10.79 -2.61
N ASN A 89 -23.27 -11.46 -2.27
CA ASN A 89 -23.26 -12.54 -1.28
C ASN A 89 -22.44 -12.14 -0.04
N GLN A 90 -21.16 -11.87 -0.27
CA GLN A 90 -20.17 -11.54 0.76
C GLN A 90 -19.18 -10.56 0.13
N ALA A 91 -19.38 -9.28 0.42
CA ALA A 91 -18.57 -8.21 -0.12
C ALA A 91 -17.24 -8.11 0.62
N ILE A 92 -16.13 -8.39 -0.06
CA ILE A 92 -14.79 -7.99 0.38
C ILE A 92 -14.36 -6.80 -0.45
N THR A 93 -14.02 -5.70 0.21
CA THR A 93 -13.52 -4.50 -0.46
C THR A 93 -12.00 -4.47 -0.36
N LEU A 94 -11.34 -4.30 -1.51
CA LEU A 94 -9.89 -4.19 -1.63
C LEU A 94 -9.56 -2.87 -2.30
N ASP A 95 -8.81 -2.00 -1.62
CA ASP A 95 -8.25 -0.82 -2.24
C ASP A 95 -6.96 -1.16 -3.02
N ALA A 96 -6.43 -0.17 -3.74
CA ALA A 96 -5.18 -0.29 -4.49
C ALA A 96 -4.02 -0.81 -3.63
N TYR A 97 -3.94 -0.38 -2.36
CA TYR A 97 -2.87 -0.77 -1.46
C TYR A 97 -2.94 -2.25 -1.06
N ALA A 98 -4.14 -2.74 -0.74
CA ALA A 98 -4.40 -4.14 -0.44
C ALA A 98 -4.09 -5.03 -1.64
N VAL A 99 -4.49 -4.60 -2.85
CA VAL A 99 -4.18 -5.33 -4.10
C VAL A 99 -2.67 -5.43 -4.31
N ASP A 100 -1.92 -4.35 -4.12
CA ASP A 100 -0.46 -4.40 -4.21
C ASP A 100 0.15 -5.35 -3.17
N ALA A 101 -0.41 -5.42 -1.96
CA ALA A 101 0.03 -6.36 -0.92
C ALA A 101 -0.15 -7.80 -1.39
N ILE A 102 -1.32 -8.08 -1.95
CA ILE A 102 -1.71 -9.39 -2.45
C ILE A 102 -0.90 -9.80 -3.68
N LEU A 103 -0.24 -8.88 -4.39
CA LEU A 103 0.54 -9.22 -5.59
C LEU A 103 2.05 -9.35 -5.34
N ASP A 104 2.61 -8.72 -4.33
CA ASP A 104 4.04 -8.75 -4.01
C ASP A 104 4.43 -9.99 -3.15
N VAL A 105 5.06 -11.04 -3.74
CA VAL A 105 5.56 -12.25 -3.02
C VAL A 105 7.08 -12.26 -2.93
N ASP A 106 7.60 -12.62 -1.74
CA ASP A 106 9.03 -12.88 -1.49
C ASP A 106 9.96 -11.78 -1.98
N VAL A 107 9.48 -10.54 -2.01
CA VAL A 107 10.26 -9.45 -2.58
C VAL A 107 11.26 -8.93 -1.57
N GLN A 108 12.54 -9.06 -1.90
CA GLN A 108 13.57 -8.41 -1.13
C GLN A 108 13.42 -6.89 -1.29
N THR A 109 13.53 -6.17 -0.17
CA THR A 109 13.57 -4.72 -0.20
C THR A 109 14.90 -4.27 -0.78
N GLU A 110 14.85 -3.65 -1.95
CA GLU A 110 15.99 -2.99 -2.56
C GLU A 110 16.11 -1.55 -2.05
N ILE A 111 17.31 -1.16 -1.66
CA ILE A 111 17.62 0.20 -1.22
C ILE A 111 18.24 0.95 -2.40
N THR A 112 17.52 1.91 -2.96
CA THR A 112 17.93 2.67 -4.15
C THR A 112 18.11 4.15 -3.84
N THR A 113 18.87 4.84 -4.69
CA THR A 113 19.05 6.29 -4.55
C THR A 113 17.73 7.02 -4.80
N PRO A 114 17.42 8.08 -4.04
CA PRO A 114 16.23 8.88 -4.27
C PRO A 114 16.20 9.46 -5.69
N ASP A 115 15.02 9.50 -6.29
CA ASP A 115 14.75 9.99 -7.65
C ASP A 115 14.20 11.43 -7.63
N ASN A 116 13.80 11.95 -8.79
CA ASN A 116 13.34 13.33 -8.92
C ASN A 116 12.09 13.65 -8.08
N THR A 117 11.22 12.67 -7.80
CA THR A 117 10.06 12.86 -6.91
C THR A 117 10.49 13.05 -5.46
N SER A 118 11.66 12.53 -5.09
CA SER A 118 12.27 12.69 -3.77
C SER A 118 12.90 14.07 -3.54
N LEU A 119 13.25 14.81 -4.61
CA LEU A 119 13.88 16.14 -4.50
C LEU A 119 12.96 17.15 -3.80
N SER A 120 11.67 17.14 -4.14
CA SER A 120 10.68 18.02 -3.51
C SER A 120 10.58 17.77 -2.00
N PHE A 121 10.66 16.49 -1.58
CA PHE A 121 10.69 16.10 -0.18
C PHE A 121 11.94 16.63 0.53
N LEU A 122 13.12 16.53 -0.11
CA LEU A 122 14.37 17.03 0.45
C LEU A 122 14.34 18.54 0.71
N PHE A 123 13.83 19.34 -0.23
CA PHE A 123 13.73 20.79 -0.06
C PHE A 123 12.76 21.17 1.06
N PHE A 124 11.68 20.41 1.23
CA PHE A 124 10.72 20.62 2.30
C PHE A 124 11.26 20.23 3.68
N VAL A 125 11.93 19.09 3.79
CA VAL A 125 12.41 18.56 5.08
C VAL A 125 13.64 19.30 5.58
N LYS A 126 14.54 19.75 4.69
CA LYS A 126 15.81 20.35 5.08
C LYS A 126 15.68 21.51 6.10
N PRO A 127 14.79 22.51 5.91
CA PRO A 127 14.56 23.54 6.93
C PRO A 127 14.13 22.98 8.30
N LEU A 128 13.30 21.93 8.32
CA LEU A 128 12.85 21.30 9.57
C LEU A 128 14.01 20.66 10.33
N LEU A 129 14.99 20.11 9.62
CA LEU A 129 16.21 19.54 10.20
C LEU A 129 17.14 20.63 10.75
N GLU A 130 17.25 21.76 10.05
CA GLU A 130 18.01 22.94 10.50
C GLU A 130 17.45 23.51 11.81
N ASP A 131 16.13 23.58 11.92
CA ASP A 131 15.40 24.02 13.12
C ASP A 131 15.53 23.04 14.30
N THR A 132 16.04 21.83 14.09
CA THR A 132 16.10 20.78 15.12
C THR A 132 17.56 20.58 15.58
N PRO A 133 17.98 21.15 16.74
CA PRO A 133 19.39 21.22 17.12
C PRO A 133 20.08 19.85 17.30
N THR A 134 19.33 18.83 17.71
CA THR A 134 19.84 17.48 18.00
C THR A 134 20.21 16.68 16.75
N ILE A 135 19.68 17.02 15.58
CA ILE A 135 20.00 16.30 14.34
C ILE A 135 21.39 16.72 13.84
N VAL A 136 22.25 15.74 13.60
CA VAL A 136 23.63 15.92 13.12
C VAL A 136 23.76 15.58 11.65
N ALA A 137 23.04 14.56 11.17
CA ALA A 137 22.98 14.20 9.76
C ALA A 137 21.62 13.59 9.40
N ALA A 138 21.26 13.66 8.12
CA ALA A 138 20.10 12.96 7.58
C ALA A 138 20.39 12.33 6.22
N TYR A 139 19.77 11.18 6.00
CA TYR A 139 19.91 10.33 4.82
C TYR A 139 18.53 10.06 4.25
N LEU A 140 18.44 10.02 2.93
CA LEU A 140 17.21 9.65 2.23
C LEU A 140 17.53 8.48 1.31
N ALA A 141 16.67 7.46 1.34
CA ALA A 141 16.69 6.36 0.40
C ALA A 141 15.28 6.06 -0.10
N LYS A 142 15.18 5.46 -1.28
CA LYS A 142 13.95 4.87 -1.78
C LYS A 142 14.02 3.37 -1.54
N LEU A 143 13.09 2.86 -0.74
CA LEU A 143 12.88 1.44 -0.53
C LEU A 143 11.95 0.94 -1.63
N VAL A 144 12.36 -0.07 -2.37
CA VAL A 144 11.54 -0.70 -3.40
C VAL A 144 11.29 -2.13 -2.97
N THR A 145 10.03 -2.48 -2.77
CA THR A 145 9.60 -3.82 -2.38
C THR A 145 8.51 -4.24 -3.35
N GLY A 146 8.87 -5.02 -4.37
CA GLY A 146 7.94 -5.38 -5.44
C GLY A 146 7.47 -4.18 -6.23
N ARG A 147 6.16 -3.98 -6.29
CA ARG A 147 5.54 -2.85 -6.98
C ARG A 147 5.54 -1.58 -6.12
N ARG A 148 5.81 -1.72 -4.83
CA ARG A 148 5.76 -0.62 -3.88
C ARG A 148 7.08 0.13 -3.84
N SER A 149 6.98 1.43 -3.64
CA SER A 149 8.13 2.22 -3.23
C SER A 149 7.78 3.17 -2.10
N SER A 150 8.66 3.27 -1.13
CA SER A 150 8.54 4.20 -0.01
C SER A 150 9.84 5.00 0.16
N LEU A 151 9.73 6.16 0.80
CA LEU A 151 10.88 6.97 1.17
C LEU A 151 11.27 6.68 2.61
N ALA A 152 12.54 6.37 2.83
CA ALA A 152 13.10 6.18 4.15
C ALA A 152 13.99 7.38 4.52
N LEU A 153 13.55 8.16 5.50
CA LEU A 153 14.32 9.25 6.11
C LEU A 153 15.01 8.73 7.37
N VAL A 154 16.34 8.68 7.35
CA VAL A 154 17.15 8.24 8.50
C VAL A 154 17.84 9.46 9.11
N LEU A 155 17.68 9.64 10.42
CA LEU A 155 18.19 10.79 11.17
C LEU A 155 19.24 10.36 12.20
N GLU A 156 20.39 11.01 12.21
CA GLU A 156 21.45 10.81 13.21
C GLU A 156 21.47 11.95 14.23
N GLY A 157 21.77 11.64 15.50
CA GLY A 157 21.99 12.62 16.58
C GLY A 157 20.85 12.78 17.59
N ILE A 158 19.69 12.13 17.36
CA ILE A 158 18.47 12.35 18.17
C ILE A 158 18.38 11.45 19.43
N ALA A 159 19.40 10.65 19.75
CA ALA A 159 19.52 9.85 20.98
C ALA A 159 18.20 9.22 21.52
N ASN A 160 17.45 8.52 20.66
CA ASN A 160 16.14 7.89 20.96
C ASN A 160 15.06 8.82 21.53
N ASP A 161 15.18 10.14 21.30
CA ASP A 161 14.13 11.07 21.68
C ASP A 161 12.95 10.95 20.71
N GLU A 162 12.07 10.02 21.06
CA GLU A 162 10.84 9.73 20.32
C GLU A 162 9.94 10.97 20.20
N THR A 163 10.03 11.93 21.14
CA THR A 163 9.24 13.16 21.09
C THR A 163 9.67 14.07 19.93
N VAL A 164 10.98 14.15 19.67
CA VAL A 164 11.53 14.91 18.54
C VAL A 164 11.16 14.24 17.22
N ILE A 165 11.24 12.91 17.15
CA ILE A 165 10.89 12.17 15.94
C ILE A 165 9.39 12.31 15.63
N ARG A 166 8.52 12.14 16.62
CA ARG A 166 7.07 12.32 16.46
C ARG A 166 6.72 13.75 16.05
N SER A 167 7.33 14.75 16.66
CA SER A 167 7.14 16.17 16.29
C SER A 167 7.52 16.44 14.82
N LEU A 168 8.59 15.83 14.33
CA LEU A 168 8.95 15.94 12.91
C LEU A 168 7.94 15.23 12.01
N VAL A 169 7.48 14.03 12.38
CA VAL A 169 6.47 13.29 11.63
C VAL A 169 5.16 14.06 11.55
N ASP A 170 4.69 14.64 12.66
CA ASP A 170 3.46 15.45 12.69
C ASP A 170 3.55 16.71 11.82
N ARG A 171 4.76 17.27 11.63
CA ARG A 171 5.02 18.40 10.73
C ARG A 171 5.13 17.95 9.27
N ILE A 172 5.57 16.72 9.02
CA ILE A 172 5.82 16.19 7.68
C ILE A 172 4.55 15.54 7.08
N ALA A 173 3.83 14.73 7.87
CA ALA A 173 2.69 13.92 7.44
C ALA A 173 1.57 14.72 6.74
N PRO A 174 1.18 15.93 7.18
CA PRO A 174 0.13 16.71 6.51
C PRO A 174 0.45 17.13 5.08
N HIS A 175 1.71 17.05 4.65
CA HIS A 175 2.13 17.39 3.29
C HIS A 175 2.02 16.22 2.30
N PHE A 176 1.64 15.04 2.77
CA PHE A 176 1.43 13.87 1.94
C PHE A 176 -0.04 13.63 1.62
N PRO A 177 -0.35 12.90 0.53
CA PRO A 177 -1.71 12.48 0.23
C PRO A 177 -2.37 11.83 1.45
N LYS A 178 -3.65 12.14 1.66
CA LYS A 178 -4.45 11.57 2.74
C LYS A 178 -4.37 10.05 2.70
N GLY A 179 -4.01 9.44 3.84
CA GLY A 179 -3.79 7.98 3.93
C GLY A 179 -2.34 7.54 3.77
N THR A 180 -1.40 8.45 3.52
CA THR A 180 0.04 8.12 3.56
C THR A 180 0.44 7.70 4.97
N HIS A 181 0.84 6.44 5.13
CA HIS A 181 1.36 5.94 6.39
C HIS A 181 2.80 6.38 6.60
N CYS A 182 3.07 7.00 7.75
CA CYS A 182 4.43 7.34 8.20
C CYS A 182 4.80 6.43 9.37
N ASP A 183 5.54 5.37 9.08
CA ASP A 183 6.06 4.49 10.11
C ASP A 183 7.32 5.07 10.76
N VAL A 184 7.40 4.93 12.08
CA VAL A 184 8.53 5.42 12.87
C VAL A 184 9.22 4.24 13.53
N PHE A 185 10.48 4.02 13.16
CA PHE A 185 11.32 2.99 13.74
C PHE A 185 12.43 3.64 14.57
N THR A 186 12.45 3.36 15.87
CA THR A 186 13.50 3.83 16.78
C THR A 186 14.52 2.72 17.04
N HIS A 187 15.82 3.03 16.90
CA HIS A 187 16.98 2.19 17.21
C HIS A 187 17.23 0.96 16.30
N HIS A 188 18.50 0.77 15.90
CA HIS A 188 19.12 -0.48 15.43
C HIS A 188 18.44 -1.26 14.29
N ASP A 189 17.55 -0.64 13.52
CA ASP A 189 17.06 -1.27 12.30
C ASP A 189 18.23 -1.50 11.32
N THR A 190 18.38 -2.75 10.90
CA THR A 190 19.35 -3.18 9.89
C THR A 190 19.18 -2.38 8.60
N THR A 191 17.95 -1.98 8.28
CA THR A 191 17.62 -1.13 7.14
C THR A 191 18.25 0.26 7.29
N GLY A 192 18.05 0.93 8.42
CA GLY A 192 18.62 2.26 8.69
C GLY A 192 20.15 2.26 8.65
N GLN A 193 20.79 1.24 9.22
CA GLN A 193 22.24 1.08 9.14
C GLN A 193 22.74 0.84 7.72
N THR A 194 21.98 0.08 6.92
CA THR A 194 22.32 -0.19 5.52
C THR A 194 22.20 1.08 4.69
N ILE A 195 21.17 1.90 4.92
CA ILE A 195 21.03 3.22 4.29
C ILE A 195 22.21 4.12 4.62
N ILE A 196 22.61 4.24 5.90
CA ILE A 196 23.76 5.08 6.30
C ILE A 196 25.06 4.64 5.62
N LYS A 197 25.27 3.33 5.43
CA LYS A 197 26.46 2.78 4.75
C LYS A 197 26.43 2.98 3.24
N SER A 198 25.24 2.92 2.63
CA SER A 198 25.07 2.91 1.18
C SER A 198 24.79 4.29 0.58
N MET A 199 24.36 5.26 1.40
CA MET A 199 23.93 6.59 0.93
C MET A 199 24.81 7.70 1.49
N LYS A 200 24.96 8.78 0.71
CA LYS A 200 25.55 10.03 1.22
C LYS A 200 24.47 10.83 1.98
N PRO A 201 24.81 11.47 3.11
CA PRO A 201 23.87 12.33 3.80
C PRO A 201 23.52 13.52 2.90
N PHE A 202 22.24 13.85 2.79
CA PHE A 202 21.79 15.06 2.08
C PHE A 202 21.84 16.29 3.01
N TYR A 203 21.84 16.05 4.31
CA TYR A 203 21.94 17.05 5.36
C TYR A 203 23.02 16.65 6.35
N LYS A 204 23.88 17.59 6.72
CA LYS A 204 24.91 17.42 7.74
C LYS A 204 25.22 18.77 8.37
N LYS A 205 25.31 18.82 9.71
CA LYS A 205 25.81 19.98 10.45
C LYS A 205 27.33 19.98 10.56
#